data_AF-A0A933R8S2-F1
#
_entry.id   AF-A0A933R8S2-F1
#
_cell.length_a   1.000
_cell.length_b   1.000
_cell.length_c   1.000
_cell.angle_alpha   90.00
_cell.angle_beta   90.00
_cell.angle_gamma   90.00
#
_symmetry.space_group_name_H-M   'P 1'
#
loop_
_entity.id
_entity.type
_entity.pdbx_description
1 polymer ?
#
loop_
_entity_poly.entity_id
_entity_poly.type
_entity_poly.pdbx_seq_one_letter_code
_entity_poly.pdbx_strand_id
1 'polypeptide(L)'
;MAEVVTSGSRTWVGPWLGALSILAVVVVDSVAPSSIVLVALLVVGQLLAANSDRPSRTLIVGALAIACSIPLGWIDDIGGSWRHLTAIAVNVAGTATAYRLGLTRLRREDAIRTTAPTLDRAARLALSMTAGNIGEWWWDIGSGRVGWDQQASALFGLDPDEFEGTYDAWLTRIDERDREAVLAAVEAG
;
A
#
# COMPACT_ATOMS: atom_id res chain seq x y z
N MET A 1 27.12 -16.04 -4.67
CA MET A 1 27.35 -15.19 -3.48
C MET A 1 26.26 -14.13 -3.49
N ALA A 2 25.07 -14.49 -3.01
CA ALA A 2 23.88 -13.63 -3.04
C ALA A 2 23.70 -13.00 -1.67
N GLU A 3 23.68 -11.68 -1.68
CA GLU A 3 23.71 -10.80 -0.54
C GLU A 3 22.49 -11.00 0.36
N VAL A 4 22.79 -11.08 1.64
CA VAL A 4 21.87 -11.20 2.76
C VAL A 4 20.83 -10.09 2.66
N VAL A 5 19.58 -10.46 2.37
CA VAL A 5 18.41 -9.64 2.67
C VAL A 5 18.43 -9.44 4.19
N THR A 6 18.99 -8.32 4.63
CA THR A 6 18.95 -7.91 6.02
C THR A 6 17.48 -7.80 6.41
N SER A 7 17.01 -8.81 7.13
CA SER A 7 15.82 -8.77 7.96
C SER A 7 15.83 -7.44 8.71
N GLY A 8 15.10 -6.47 8.19
CA GLY A 8 14.92 -5.19 8.84
C GLY A 8 14.33 -5.50 10.20
N SER A 9 15.11 -5.29 11.25
CA SER A 9 14.66 -5.38 12.63
C SER A 9 13.47 -4.44 12.75
N ARG A 10 12.27 -4.99 12.59
CA ARG A 10 10.99 -4.30 12.70
C ARG A 10 10.90 -3.87 14.15
N THR A 11 11.43 -2.69 14.43
CA THR A 11 11.85 -2.31 15.77
C THR A 11 10.61 -2.31 16.64
N TRP A 12 10.64 -3.20 17.63
CA TRP A 12 9.65 -3.41 18.69
C TRP A 12 9.32 -2.14 19.50
N VAL A 13 9.89 -0.99 19.13
CA VAL A 13 10.06 0.23 19.89
C VAL A 13 8.76 1.05 19.98
N GLY A 14 7.88 1.02 18.97
CA GLY A 14 6.66 1.84 18.94
C GLY A 14 5.73 1.70 20.17
N PRO A 15 5.29 0.48 20.54
CA PRO A 15 4.47 0.27 21.73
C PRO A 15 5.18 0.61 23.04
N TRP A 16 6.49 0.33 23.13
CA TRP A 16 7.29 0.66 24.31
C TRP A 16 7.45 2.18 24.49
N LEU A 17 7.66 2.93 23.40
CA LEU A 17 7.65 4.39 23.44
C LEU A 17 6.28 4.94 23.87
N GLY A 18 5.19 4.35 23.37
CA GLY A 18 3.84 4.69 23.79
C GLY A 18 3.63 4.48 25.29
N ALA A 19 3.96 3.30 25.81
CA ALA A 19 3.86 2.98 27.22
C ALA A 19 4.77 3.86 28.10
N LEU A 20 6.00 4.13 27.65
CA LEU A 20 6.96 4.97 28.36
C LEU A 20 6.50 6.43 28.42
N SER A 21 5.88 6.94 27.35
CA SER A 21 5.29 8.28 27.37
C SER A 21 4.11 8.38 28.33
N ILE A 22 3.26 7.35 28.43
CA ILE A 22 2.17 7.30 29.43
C ILE A 22 2.76 7.32 30.83
N LEU A 23 3.77 6.48 31.10
CA LEU A 23 4.46 6.46 32.38
C LEU A 23 5.08 7.82 32.72
N ALA A 24 5.72 8.48 31.75
CA ALA A 24 6.29 9.81 31.94
C ALA A 24 5.23 10.85 32.29
N VAL A 25 4.07 10.84 31.62
CA VAL A 25 2.96 11.73 31.95
C VAL A 25 2.47 11.48 33.38
N VAL A 26 2.27 10.22 33.78
CA VAL A 26 1.86 9.85 35.15
C VAL A 26 2.87 10.33 36.20
N VAL A 27 4.17 10.16 35.93
CA VAL A 27 5.23 10.60 36.85
C VAL A 27 5.26 12.11 36.98
N VAL A 28 5.18 12.84 35.87
CA VAL A 28 5.16 14.31 35.88
C VAL A 28 3.92 14.84 36.61
N ASP A 29 2.77 14.22 36.38
CA ASP A 29 1.50 14.58 37.03
C ASP A 29 1.57 14.41 38.55
N SER A 30 2.21 13.34 39.04
CA SER A 30 2.36 13.12 40.50
C SER A 30 3.23 14.14 41.24
N VAL A 31 4.04 14.93 40.52
CA VAL A 31 4.91 15.99 41.09
C VAL A 31 4.40 17.38 40.71
N ALA A 32 3.47 17.48 39.76
CA ALA A 32 2.92 18.75 39.28
C ALA A 32 1.98 19.36 40.32
N PRO A 33 1.88 20.70 40.39
CA PRO A 33 0.85 21.36 41.19
C PRO A 33 -0.55 21.01 40.68
N SER A 34 -1.51 20.82 41.59
CA SER A 34 -2.91 20.45 41.30
C SER A 34 -3.68 21.42 40.37
N SER A 35 -3.11 22.59 40.07
CA SER A 35 -3.65 23.53 39.08
C SER A 35 -3.49 23.05 37.63
N ILE A 36 -2.51 22.17 37.36
CA ILE A 36 -2.17 21.67 36.02
C ILE A 36 -2.84 20.30 35.83
N VAL A 37 -3.58 20.13 34.72
CA VAL A 37 -4.25 18.86 34.41
C VAL A 37 -3.54 18.23 33.21
N LEU A 38 -2.80 17.14 33.43
CA LEU A 38 -2.04 16.46 32.36
C LEU A 38 -2.77 15.24 31.78
N VAL A 39 -3.94 14.89 32.30
CA VAL A 39 -4.74 13.72 31.87
C VAL A 39 -4.97 13.67 30.35
N ALA A 40 -5.15 14.81 29.68
CA ALA A 40 -5.31 14.87 28.22
C ALA A 40 -4.02 14.56 27.43
N LEU A 41 -2.84 14.73 28.04
CA LEU A 41 -1.54 14.52 27.42
C LEU A 41 -1.21 13.03 27.19
N LEU A 42 -1.94 12.14 27.86
CA LEU A 42 -1.86 10.69 27.64
C LEU A 42 -2.11 10.27 26.18
N VAL A 43 -2.74 11.14 25.38
CA VAL A 43 -2.95 10.96 23.93
C VAL A 43 -1.64 10.82 23.14
N VAL A 44 -0.54 11.40 23.64
CA VAL A 44 0.77 11.35 22.97
C VAL A 44 1.27 9.91 22.82
N GLY A 45 1.04 9.07 23.83
CA GLY A 45 1.45 7.66 23.78
C GLY A 45 0.71 6.86 22.72
N GLN A 46 -0.54 7.22 22.45
CA GLN A 46 -1.36 6.59 21.41
C GLN A 46 -0.84 6.92 20.01
N LEU A 47 -0.39 8.16 19.79
CA LEU A 47 0.19 8.60 18.52
C LEU A 47 1.54 7.93 18.24
N LEU A 48 2.39 7.80 19.27
CA LEU A 48 3.66 7.07 19.15
C LEU A 48 3.41 5.58 18.85
N ALA A 49 2.42 4.97 19.52
CA ALA A 49 2.05 3.58 19.29
C ALA A 49 1.37 3.34 17.92
N ALA A 50 0.83 4.38 17.27
CA ALA A 50 0.27 4.29 15.92
C ALA A 50 1.34 4.02 14.86
N ASN A 51 2.62 4.28 15.18
CA ASN A 51 3.75 3.97 14.31
C ASN A 51 4.22 2.50 14.39
N SER A 52 3.49 1.65 15.12
CA SER A 52 3.83 0.24 15.32
C SER A 52 3.28 -0.68 14.23
N ASP A 53 3.88 -1.86 14.11
CA ASP A 53 3.60 -2.87 13.09
C ASP A 53 2.18 -3.45 13.10
N ARG A 54 1.49 -3.40 14.24
CA ARG A 54 0.16 -4.01 14.37
C ARG A 54 -0.81 -3.07 15.09
N PRO A 55 -2.01 -2.85 14.55
CA PRO A 55 -3.03 -1.99 15.17
C PRO A 55 -3.53 -2.54 16.51
N SER A 56 -3.46 -3.86 16.73
CA SER A 56 -3.79 -4.48 18.01
C SER A 56 -2.88 -4.01 19.14
N ARG A 57 -1.62 -3.68 18.86
CA ARG A 57 -0.68 -3.15 19.87
C ARG A 57 -0.99 -1.71 20.24
N THR A 58 -1.46 -0.91 19.28
CA THR A 58 -1.93 0.47 19.52
C THR A 58 -3.17 0.50 20.42
N LEU A 59 -4.07 -0.48 20.27
CA LEU A 59 -5.23 -0.63 21.15
C LEU A 59 -4.85 -0.88 22.61
N ILE A 60 -3.79 -1.67 22.86
CA ILE A 60 -3.32 -1.93 24.23
C ILE A 60 -2.83 -0.63 24.88
N VAL A 61 -2.04 0.17 24.16
CA VAL A 61 -1.52 1.46 24.67
C VAL A 61 -2.67 2.45 24.90
N GLY A 62 -3.65 2.52 23.99
CA GLY A 62 -4.83 3.37 24.17
C GLY A 62 -5.72 2.93 25.33
N ALA A 63 -5.96 1.63 25.49
CA ALA A 63 -6.69 1.11 26.64
C ALA A 63 -5.99 1.43 27.96
N LEU A 64 -4.66 1.33 28.00
CA LEU A 64 -3.86 1.69 29.17
C LEU A 64 -3.94 3.18 29.48
N ALA A 65 -3.86 4.05 28.46
CA ALA A 65 -4.05 5.49 28.63
C ALA A 65 -5.44 5.84 29.20
N ILE A 66 -6.50 5.19 28.70
CA ILE A 66 -7.87 5.40 29.21
C ILE A 66 -8.01 4.84 30.64
N ALA A 67 -7.40 3.68 30.93
CA ALA A 67 -7.42 3.12 32.28
C ALA A 67 -6.68 3.99 33.29
N CYS A 68 -5.59 4.66 32.89
CA CYS A 68 -4.86 5.62 33.71
C CYS A 68 -5.60 6.95 33.86
N SER A 69 -6.34 7.41 32.85
CA SER A 69 -7.01 8.73 32.90
C SER A 69 -8.09 8.81 33.97
N ILE A 70 -8.78 7.69 34.25
CA ILE A 70 -9.84 7.62 35.25
C ILE A 70 -9.31 7.91 36.66
N PRO A 71 -8.36 7.13 37.23
CA PRO A 71 -7.87 7.37 38.60
C PRO A 71 -7.12 8.69 38.75
N LEU A 72 -6.38 9.15 37.72
CA LEU A 72 -5.69 10.45 37.77
C LEU A 72 -6.66 11.60 37.99
N GLY A 73 -7.82 11.58 37.31
CA GLY A 73 -8.82 12.62 37.52
C GLY A 73 -9.35 12.69 38.96
N TRP A 74 -9.40 11.56 39.69
CA TRP A 74 -9.78 11.57 41.11
C TRP A 74 -8.65 12.03 42.03
N ILE A 75 -7.39 11.72 41.69
CA ILE A 75 -6.20 12.18 42.44
C ILE A 75 -6.04 13.69 42.33
N ASP A 76 -6.42 14.27 41.19
CA ASP A 76 -6.35 15.70 40.90
C ASP A 76 -7.56 16.52 41.41
N ASP A 77 -8.44 15.93 42.23
CA ASP A 77 -9.70 16.54 42.70
C ASP A 77 -10.63 17.04 41.56
N ILE A 78 -10.46 16.54 40.34
CA ILE A 78 -11.32 16.83 39.17
C ILE A 78 -12.25 15.66 38.84
N GLY A 79 -12.36 14.66 39.72
CA GLY A 79 -13.18 13.46 39.55
C GLY A 79 -14.62 13.81 39.17
N GLY A 80 -15.16 13.20 38.12
CA GLY A 80 -16.49 13.51 37.59
C GLY A 80 -16.71 14.92 37.00
N SER A 81 -15.72 15.82 37.04
CA SER A 81 -15.84 17.18 36.47
C SER A 81 -15.89 17.17 34.94
N TRP A 82 -16.46 18.21 34.34
CA TRP A 82 -16.40 18.44 32.89
C TRP A 82 -14.97 18.45 32.33
N ARG A 83 -13.99 18.92 33.14
CA ARG A 83 -12.56 18.87 32.78
C ARG A 83 -12.04 17.44 32.68
N HIS A 84 -12.48 16.55 33.57
CA HIS A 84 -12.11 15.14 33.56
C HIS A 84 -12.81 14.38 32.41
N LEU A 85 -14.09 14.65 32.18
CA LEU A 85 -14.84 14.05 31.07
C LEU A 85 -14.25 14.41 29.70
N THR A 86 -13.87 15.67 29.49
CA THR A 86 -13.23 16.12 28.24
C THR A 86 -11.85 15.48 28.05
N ALA A 87 -11.06 15.31 29.11
CA ALA A 87 -9.77 14.63 29.04
C ALA A 87 -9.91 13.13 28.69
N ILE A 88 -10.91 12.44 29.24
CA ILE A 88 -11.22 11.06 28.85
C ILE A 88 -11.64 11.01 27.38
N ALA A 89 -12.52 11.91 26.95
CA ALA A 89 -12.98 11.96 25.56
C ALA A 89 -11.83 12.17 24.57
N VAL A 90 -10.85 13.03 24.88
CA VAL A 90 -9.62 13.22 24.08
C VAL A 90 -8.83 11.92 23.95
N ASN A 91 -8.66 11.17 25.04
CA ASN A 91 -7.93 9.90 25.02
C ASN A 91 -8.66 8.81 24.22
N VAL A 92 -9.98 8.76 24.31
CA VAL A 92 -10.80 7.84 23.51
C VAL A 92 -10.70 8.21 22.02
N ALA A 93 -10.83 9.49 21.68
CA ALA A 93 -10.72 9.98 20.30
C ALA A 93 -9.33 9.75 19.71
N GLY A 94 -8.27 9.98 20.50
CA GLY A 94 -6.89 9.70 20.11
C GLY A 94 -6.66 8.21 19.83
N THR A 95 -7.19 7.33 20.69
CA THR A 95 -7.08 5.87 20.51
C THR A 95 -7.79 5.43 19.24
N ALA A 96 -9.00 5.94 18.99
CA ALA A 96 -9.75 5.64 17.77
C ALA A 96 -9.03 6.14 16.50
N THR A 97 -8.44 7.33 16.56
CA THR A 97 -7.69 7.93 15.44
C THR A 97 -6.41 7.14 15.15
N ALA A 98 -5.64 6.82 16.18
CA ALA A 98 -4.44 6.00 16.10
C ALA A 98 -4.74 4.61 15.52
N TYR A 99 -5.84 3.99 15.95
CA TYR A 99 -6.30 2.71 15.41
C TYR A 99 -6.70 2.81 13.93
N ARG A 100 -7.46 3.83 13.53
CA ARG A 100 -7.80 4.08 12.11
C ARG A 100 -6.56 4.28 11.25
N LEU A 101 -5.56 5.00 11.76
CA LEU A 101 -4.29 5.18 11.06
C LEU A 101 -3.55 3.84 10.89
N GLY A 102 -3.52 3.00 11.93
CA GLY A 102 -2.98 1.65 11.85
C GLY A 102 -3.69 0.77 10.80
N LEU A 103 -5.03 0.82 10.75
CA LEU A 103 -5.81 0.06 9.77
C LEU A 103 -5.59 0.53 8.32
N THR A 104 -5.52 1.83 8.09
CA THR A 104 -5.27 2.38 6.74
C THR A 104 -3.87 2.04 6.24
N ARG A 105 -2.86 2.00 7.12
CA ARG A 105 -1.51 1.55 6.80
C ARG A 105 -1.49 0.07 6.37
N LEU A 106 -2.15 -0.81 7.12
CA LEU A 106 -2.23 -2.23 6.74
C LEU A 106 -2.85 -2.43 5.36
N ARG A 107 -3.96 -1.73 5.06
CA ARG A 107 -4.60 -1.81 3.73
C ARG A 107 -3.67 -1.35 2.60
N ARG A 108 -2.87 -0.32 2.83
CA ARG A 108 -1.88 0.16 1.85
C ARG A 108 -0.75 -0.84 1.64
N GLU A 109 -0.23 -1.43 2.73
CA GLU A 109 0.81 -2.46 2.63
C GLU A 109 0.32 -3.68 1.83
N ASP A 110 -0.91 -4.11 2.05
CA ASP A 110 -1.50 -5.24 1.29
C ASP A 110 -1.69 -4.90 -0.19
N ALA A 111 -2.16 -3.69 -0.51
CA ALA A 111 -2.31 -3.25 -1.90
C ALA A 111 -0.97 -3.18 -2.66
N ILE A 112 0.11 -2.79 -1.98
CA ILE A 112 1.45 -2.77 -2.57
C ILE A 112 1.97 -4.20 -2.74
N ARG A 113 1.72 -5.10 -1.78
CA ARG A 113 2.17 -6.50 -1.85
C ARG A 113 1.51 -7.30 -2.97
N THR A 114 0.26 -7.00 -3.32
CA THR A 114 -0.42 -7.71 -4.42
C THR A 114 -0.02 -7.18 -5.79
N THR A 115 0.30 -5.89 -5.92
CA THR A 115 0.65 -5.24 -7.20
C THR A 115 2.13 -5.36 -7.57
N ALA A 116 3.02 -5.28 -6.58
CA ALA A 116 4.47 -5.40 -6.79
C ALA A 116 4.91 -6.68 -7.55
N PRO A 117 4.42 -7.89 -7.23
CA PRO A 117 4.83 -9.09 -7.95
C PRO A 117 4.29 -9.15 -9.39
N THR A 118 3.20 -8.45 -9.70
CA THR A 118 2.65 -8.39 -11.06
C THR A 118 3.53 -7.55 -11.97
N LEU A 119 4.06 -6.42 -11.46
CA LEU A 119 4.96 -5.54 -12.22
C LEU A 119 6.31 -6.21 -12.51
N ASP A 120 6.91 -6.89 -11.51
CA ASP A 120 8.18 -7.61 -11.73
C ASP A 120 8.02 -8.76 -12.74
N ARG A 121 6.91 -9.50 -12.68
CA ARG A 121 6.63 -10.55 -13.66
C ARG A 121 6.40 -10.00 -15.06
N ALA A 122 5.61 -8.93 -15.20
CA ALA A 122 5.37 -8.29 -16.49
C ALA A 122 6.67 -7.77 -17.10
N ALA A 123 7.52 -7.13 -16.30
CA ALA A 123 8.84 -6.66 -16.73
C ALA A 123 9.75 -7.81 -17.20
N ARG A 124 9.81 -8.92 -16.44
CA ARG A 124 10.58 -10.11 -16.83
C ARG A 124 10.03 -10.78 -18.10
N LEU A 125 8.71 -10.81 -18.27
CA LEU A 125 8.08 -11.37 -19.47
C LEU A 125 8.44 -10.52 -20.69
N ALA A 126 8.27 -9.19 -20.61
CA ALA A 126 8.63 -8.28 -21.68
C ALA A 126 10.11 -8.39 -22.06
N LEU A 127 11.00 -8.54 -21.07
CA LEU A 127 12.42 -8.71 -21.30
C LEU A 127 12.75 -10.06 -21.96
N SER A 128 12.01 -11.12 -21.60
CA SER A 128 12.15 -12.45 -22.22
C SER A 128 11.62 -12.46 -23.66
N MET A 129 10.50 -11.78 -23.94
CA MET A 129 9.95 -11.62 -25.30
C MET A 129 10.92 -10.85 -26.19
N THR A 130 11.48 -9.75 -25.66
CA THR A 130 12.50 -8.96 -26.36
C THR A 130 13.76 -9.79 -26.64
N ALA A 131 14.28 -10.52 -25.65
CA ALA A 131 15.47 -11.36 -25.81
C ALA A 131 15.25 -12.55 -26.75
N GLY A 132 14.03 -13.09 -26.78
CA GLY A 132 13.61 -14.16 -27.69
C GLY A 132 13.27 -13.69 -29.09
N ASN A 133 13.32 -12.37 -29.35
CA ASN A 133 12.87 -11.76 -30.61
C ASN A 133 11.43 -12.17 -30.95
N ILE A 134 10.55 -12.14 -29.95
CA ILE A 134 9.12 -12.51 -30.04
C ILE A 134 8.31 -11.21 -30.05
N GLY A 135 7.51 -11.01 -31.10
CA GLY A 135 6.52 -9.96 -31.19
C GLY A 135 5.10 -10.48 -31.03
N GLU A 136 4.26 -9.71 -30.36
CA GLU A 136 2.81 -9.96 -30.25
C GLU A 136 2.06 -9.25 -31.38
N TRP A 137 1.15 -9.97 -32.02
CA TRP A 137 0.15 -9.38 -32.91
C TRP A 137 -1.24 -9.93 -32.57
N TRP A 138 -2.25 -9.10 -32.78
CA TRP A 138 -3.64 -9.48 -32.65
C TRP A 138 -4.44 -8.94 -33.81
N TRP A 139 -5.53 -9.64 -34.13
CA TRP A 139 -6.47 -9.21 -35.15
C TRP A 139 -7.89 -9.32 -34.60
N ASP A 140 -8.62 -8.22 -34.67
CA ASP A 140 -10.05 -8.15 -34.41
C ASP A 140 -10.80 -8.32 -35.72
N ILE A 141 -11.29 -9.55 -35.95
CA ILE A 141 -11.99 -9.96 -37.18
C ILE A 141 -13.22 -9.07 -37.46
N GLY A 142 -13.94 -8.67 -36.42
CA GLY A 142 -15.18 -7.90 -36.56
C GLY A 142 -14.94 -6.47 -37.04
N SER A 143 -13.84 -5.84 -36.58
CA SER A 143 -13.48 -4.47 -36.98
C SER A 143 -12.42 -4.38 -38.07
N GLY A 144 -11.78 -5.50 -38.42
CA GLY A 144 -10.65 -5.54 -39.35
C GLY A 144 -9.36 -4.91 -38.80
N ARG A 145 -9.32 -4.57 -37.50
CA ARG A 145 -8.14 -3.97 -36.87
C ARG A 145 -7.10 -5.01 -36.54
N VAL A 146 -5.86 -4.73 -36.93
CA VAL A 146 -4.69 -5.54 -36.59
C VAL A 146 -3.81 -4.68 -35.70
N GLY A 147 -3.40 -5.19 -34.54
CA GLY A 147 -2.44 -4.51 -33.69
C GLY A 147 -1.15 -5.29 -33.63
N TRP A 148 -0.04 -4.60 -33.84
CA TRP A 148 1.31 -5.12 -33.66
C TRP A 148 1.95 -4.40 -32.48
N ASP A 149 2.69 -5.14 -31.67
CA ASP A 149 3.57 -4.51 -30.70
C ASP A 149 4.86 -3.99 -31.38
N GLN A 150 5.71 -3.35 -30.59
CA GLN A 150 6.97 -2.79 -31.06
C GLN A 150 7.90 -3.86 -31.67
N GLN A 151 7.91 -5.08 -31.12
CA GLN A 151 8.78 -6.15 -31.60
C GLN A 151 8.25 -6.82 -32.86
N ALA A 152 6.93 -7.01 -32.98
CA ALA A 152 6.30 -7.50 -34.20
C ALA A 152 6.61 -6.56 -35.37
N SER A 153 6.49 -5.26 -35.17
CA SER A 153 6.86 -4.26 -36.19
C SER A 153 8.33 -4.36 -36.59
N ALA A 154 9.24 -4.48 -35.59
CA ALA A 154 10.68 -4.64 -35.85
C ALA A 154 11.02 -5.95 -36.59
N LEU A 155 10.33 -7.05 -36.32
CA LEU A 155 10.50 -8.34 -37.02
C LEU A 155 10.16 -8.24 -38.51
N PHE A 156 9.16 -7.43 -38.86
CA PHE A 156 8.79 -7.14 -40.24
C PHE A 156 9.59 -5.96 -40.85
N GLY A 157 10.58 -5.43 -40.11
CA GLY A 157 11.44 -4.34 -40.56
C GLY A 157 10.77 -2.98 -40.65
N LEU A 158 9.67 -2.78 -39.91
CA LEU A 158 8.90 -1.53 -39.88
C LEU A 158 9.17 -0.76 -38.59
N ASP A 159 9.04 0.56 -38.66
CA ASP A 159 8.91 1.36 -37.46
C ASP A 159 7.54 1.11 -36.79
N PRO A 160 7.42 1.16 -35.45
CA PRO A 160 6.18 0.83 -34.74
C PRO A 160 4.97 1.67 -35.14
N ASP A 161 5.21 2.89 -35.64
CA ASP A 161 4.18 3.83 -36.06
C ASP A 161 3.86 3.75 -37.58
N GLU A 162 4.55 2.87 -38.31
CA GLU A 162 4.43 2.74 -39.78
C GLU A 162 3.37 1.71 -40.20
N PHE A 163 2.96 0.83 -39.28
CA PHE A 163 1.89 -0.13 -39.55
C PHE A 163 0.51 0.52 -39.39
N GLU A 164 -0.27 0.54 -40.47
CA GLU A 164 -1.60 1.18 -40.51
C GLU A 164 -2.66 0.51 -39.62
N GLY A 165 -2.36 -0.68 -39.08
CA GLY A 165 -3.23 -1.35 -38.12
C GLY A 165 -4.48 -1.97 -38.72
N THR A 166 -4.46 -2.30 -40.01
CA THR A 166 -5.59 -2.87 -40.74
C THR A 166 -5.26 -4.23 -41.33
N TYR A 167 -6.31 -5.06 -41.51
CA TYR A 167 -6.19 -6.35 -42.17
C TYR A 167 -5.63 -6.23 -43.59
N ASP A 168 -6.07 -5.24 -44.36
CA ASP A 168 -5.58 -5.01 -45.73
C ASP A 168 -4.08 -4.67 -45.76
N ALA A 169 -3.61 -3.85 -44.82
CA ALA A 169 -2.20 -3.50 -44.67
C ALA A 169 -1.34 -4.70 -44.22
N TRP A 170 -1.92 -5.63 -43.47
CA TRP A 170 -1.29 -6.90 -43.14
C TRP A 170 -1.20 -7.81 -44.38
N LEU A 171 -2.29 -7.97 -45.12
CA LEU A 171 -2.37 -8.83 -46.29
C LEU A 171 -1.37 -8.40 -47.39
N THR A 172 -1.19 -7.09 -47.58
CA THR A 172 -0.22 -6.55 -48.55
C THR A 172 1.23 -6.90 -48.23
N ARG A 173 1.54 -7.20 -46.97
CA ARG A 173 2.89 -7.57 -46.52
C ARG A 173 3.20 -9.06 -46.66
N ILE A 174 2.19 -9.88 -46.95
CA ILE A 174 2.36 -11.30 -47.28
C ILE A 174 2.80 -11.41 -48.74
N ASP A 175 3.75 -12.31 -49.01
CA ASP A 175 4.20 -12.62 -50.37
C ASP A 175 3.00 -13.06 -51.23
N GLU A 176 2.92 -12.55 -52.46
CA GLU A 176 1.81 -12.81 -53.38
C GLU A 176 1.56 -14.31 -53.58
N ARG A 177 2.62 -15.14 -53.55
CA ARG A 177 2.53 -16.59 -53.73
C ARG A 177 1.83 -17.30 -52.57
N ASP A 178 1.85 -16.70 -51.38
CA ASP A 178 1.31 -17.28 -50.16
C ASP A 178 -0.06 -16.70 -49.78
N ARG A 179 -0.46 -15.56 -50.37
CA ARG A 179 -1.73 -14.89 -50.06
C ARG A 179 -2.95 -15.77 -50.26
N GLU A 180 -3.02 -16.49 -51.38
CA GLU A 180 -4.19 -17.33 -51.71
C GLU A 180 -4.35 -18.48 -50.70
N ALA A 181 -3.22 -19.08 -50.27
CA ALA A 181 -3.22 -20.12 -49.24
C ALA A 181 -3.60 -19.56 -47.85
N VAL A 182 -3.12 -18.36 -47.50
CA VAL A 182 -3.46 -17.69 -46.24
C VAL A 182 -4.93 -17.30 -46.18
N LEU A 183 -5.48 -16.72 -47.27
CA LEU A 183 -6.89 -16.35 -47.36
C LEU A 183 -7.80 -17.57 -47.21
N ALA A 184 -7.49 -18.67 -47.89
CA ALA A 184 -8.23 -19.92 -47.76
C ALA A 184 -8.20 -20.48 -46.32
N ALA A 185 -7.08 -20.33 -45.61
CA ALA A 185 -6.97 -20.75 -44.22
C ALA A 185 -7.78 -19.85 -43.26
N VAL A 186 -7.88 -18.55 -43.56
CA VAL A 186 -8.68 -17.58 -42.79
C VAL A 186 -10.18 -17.80 -43.00
N GLU A 187 -10.62 -18.11 -44.22
CA GLU A 187 -12.04 -18.37 -44.54
C GLU A 187 -12.56 -19.72 -44.00
N ALA A 188 -11.66 -20.68 -43.76
CA ALA A 188 -12.01 -22.01 -43.27
C ALA A 188 -12.15 -22.12 -41.74
N GLY A 189 -11.76 -21.08 -40.99
CA GLY A 189 -11.86 -21.00 -39.52
C GLY A 189 -13.09 -20.26 -39.04
#